data_AF-A0AAD8CXB9-F1
#
_entry.id   AF-A0AAD8CXB9-F1
#
_cell.length_a   1.000
_cell.length_b   1.000
_cell.length_c   1.000
_cell.angle_alpha   90.00
_cell.angle_beta   90.00
_cell.angle_gamma   90.00
#
_symmetry.space_group_name_H-M   'P 1'
#
loop_
_entity.id
_entity.type
_entity.pdbx_description
1 polymer ?
#
loop_
_entity_poly.entity_id
_entity_poly.type
_entity_poly.pdbx_seq_one_letter_code
_entity_poly.pdbx_strand_id
1 'polypeptide(L)'
;METGQTWLEGSLGRSAKLGLEVLERARRGSLVEWPAVCPVAQLTVEETLRNRSGKDRVGKSDNEEATRHTSIDDAFDTVLEFMAHTTKQCKNLYRSVPACECNPTEMNHVCRYHSPHVSSHGAAKPRVCRKPIQRTSEDFYIELAPGTYAITAGACDSERQTQVVKINAGESVDLSFTV
;
A
#
# COMPACT_ATOMS: atom_id res chain seq x y z
N MET A 1 -23.82 24.67 -43.22
CA MET A 1 -23.48 23.58 -42.27
C MET A 1 -21.95 23.44 -42.17
N GLU A 2 -21.21 24.53 -41.96
CA GLU A 2 -19.74 24.56 -42.15
C GLU A 2 -18.95 24.67 -40.84
N THR A 3 -19.61 25.00 -39.72
CA THR A 3 -18.94 25.23 -38.42
C THR A 3 -18.45 23.95 -37.74
N GLY A 4 -18.99 22.79 -38.10
CA GLY A 4 -18.57 21.50 -37.55
C GLY A 4 -17.24 20.99 -38.12
N GLN A 5 -16.94 21.32 -39.38
CA GLN A 5 -15.73 20.85 -40.06
C GLN A 5 -14.48 21.56 -39.53
N THR A 6 -14.56 22.87 -39.30
CA THR A 6 -13.43 23.67 -38.80
C THR A 6 -13.06 23.33 -37.35
N TRP A 7 -14.03 22.93 -36.53
CA TRP A 7 -13.77 22.45 -35.16
C TRP A 7 -13.04 21.10 -35.15
N LEU A 8 -13.47 20.17 -36.01
CA LEU A 8 -12.88 18.84 -36.10
C LEU A 8 -11.43 18.91 -36.59
N GLU A 9 -11.18 19.74 -37.61
CA GLU A 9 -9.84 20.00 -38.15
C GLU A 9 -8.93 20.67 -37.12
N GLY A 10 -9.45 21.65 -36.36
CA GLY A 10 -8.74 22.27 -35.25
C GLY A 10 -8.40 21.29 -34.13
N SER A 11 -9.29 20.34 -33.83
CA SER A 11 -9.03 19.28 -32.84
C SER A 11 -7.96 18.30 -33.33
N LEU A 12 -8.06 17.87 -34.59
CA LEU A 12 -7.10 16.95 -35.20
C LEU A 12 -5.70 17.56 -35.27
N GLY A 13 -5.60 18.84 -35.64
CA GLY A 13 -4.33 19.57 -35.69
C GLY A 13 -3.65 19.67 -34.31
N ARG A 14 -4.42 19.91 -33.24
CA ARG A 14 -3.90 19.92 -31.86
C ARG A 14 -3.38 18.54 -31.44
N SER A 15 -4.15 17.48 -31.72
CA SER A 15 -3.74 16.10 -31.41
C SER A 15 -2.50 15.68 -32.20
N ALA A 16 -2.40 16.04 -33.48
CA ALA A 16 -1.24 15.74 -34.31
C ALA A 16 0.03 16.43 -33.78
N LYS A 17 -0.08 17.70 -33.36
CA LYS A 17 1.04 18.45 -32.77
C LYS A 17 1.54 17.81 -31.46
N LEU A 18 0.63 17.44 -30.57
CA LEU A 18 0.94 16.70 -29.34
C LEU A 18 1.62 15.36 -29.65
N GLY A 19 1.12 14.62 -30.65
CA GLY A 19 1.72 13.36 -31.08
C GLY A 19 3.17 13.52 -31.56
N LEU A 20 3.47 14.57 -32.32
CA LEU A 20 4.83 14.91 -32.76
C LEU A 20 5.74 15.26 -31.58
N GLU A 21 5.27 16.04 -30.61
CA GLU A 21 6.06 16.38 -29.43
C GLU A 21 6.40 15.15 -28.58
N VAL A 22 5.48 14.19 -28.48
CA VAL A 22 5.72 12.90 -27.80
C VAL A 22 6.77 12.09 -28.57
N LEU A 23 6.64 11.99 -29.89
CA LEU A 23 7.61 11.28 -30.74
C LEU A 23 9.02 11.89 -30.65
N GLU A 24 9.13 13.22 -30.68
CA GLU A 24 10.42 13.88 -30.49
C GLU A 24 10.99 13.66 -29.09
N ARG A 25 10.14 13.69 -28.05
CA ARG A 25 10.57 13.41 -26.68
C ARG A 25 11.06 11.96 -26.53
N ALA A 26 10.37 11.01 -27.14
CA ALA A 26 10.78 9.61 -27.19
C ALA A 26 12.09 9.43 -27.98
N ARG A 27 12.25 10.12 -29.12
CA ARG A 27 13.48 10.10 -29.92
C ARG A 27 14.67 10.71 -29.16
N ARG A 28 14.44 11.77 -28.38
CA ARG A 28 15.46 12.35 -27.47
C ARG A 28 15.78 11.40 -26.30
N GLY A 29 14.79 10.66 -25.80
CA GLY A 29 14.95 9.62 -24.76
C GLY A 29 15.38 8.24 -25.27
N SER A 30 15.53 8.05 -26.59
CA SER A 30 16.05 6.80 -27.17
C SER A 30 17.54 6.60 -26.86
N LEU A 31 18.22 7.64 -26.37
CA LEU A 31 19.55 7.58 -25.79
C LEU A 31 19.45 7.62 -24.25
N VAL A 32 18.48 6.92 -23.66
CA VAL A 32 18.64 6.47 -22.27
C VAL A 32 19.66 5.36 -22.35
N GLU A 33 20.92 5.73 -22.12
CA GLU A 33 21.98 4.78 -21.82
C GLU A 33 21.58 4.10 -20.51
N TRP A 34 20.87 2.98 -20.63
CA TRP A 34 20.73 2.05 -19.54
C TRP A 34 22.16 1.69 -19.15
N PRO A 35 22.58 1.95 -17.90
CA PRO A 35 23.85 1.41 -17.44
C PRO A 35 23.80 -0.08 -17.76
N ALA A 36 24.71 -0.55 -18.61
CA ALA A 36 24.92 -1.97 -18.75
C ALA A 36 25.07 -2.47 -17.32
N VAL A 37 24.18 -3.35 -16.88
CA VAL A 37 24.23 -3.91 -15.54
C VAL A 37 25.51 -4.75 -15.52
N CYS A 38 26.62 -4.09 -15.24
CA CYS A 38 27.82 -4.73 -14.77
C CYS A 38 27.40 -5.40 -13.47
N PRO A 39 27.56 -6.73 -13.32
CA PRO A 39 27.36 -7.37 -12.05
C PRO A 39 28.34 -6.73 -11.07
N VAL A 40 27.85 -5.78 -10.27
CA VAL A 40 28.62 -5.18 -9.20
C VAL A 40 28.98 -6.33 -8.27
N ALA A 41 30.29 -6.55 -8.16
CA ALA A 41 30.87 -7.41 -7.16
C ALA A 41 30.26 -7.04 -5.81
N GLN A 42 29.46 -7.96 -5.29
CA GLN A 42 29.37 -8.34 -3.89
C GLN A 42 29.51 -7.16 -2.92
N LEU A 43 28.38 -6.53 -2.59
CA LEU A 43 28.25 -5.89 -1.29
C LEU A 43 28.36 -7.01 -0.24
N THR A 44 29.57 -7.18 0.29
CA THR A 44 29.86 -8.02 1.44
C THR A 44 29.10 -7.49 2.64
N VAL A 45 27.91 -8.03 2.88
CA VAL A 45 27.29 -8.01 4.21
C VAL A 45 27.57 -9.37 4.85
N GLU A 46 28.85 -9.61 5.09
CA GLU A 46 29.27 -10.57 6.11
C GLU A 46 29.56 -9.76 7.38
N GLU A 47 28.57 -9.64 8.27
CA GLU A 47 28.85 -9.78 9.69
C GLU A 47 27.56 -9.83 10.51
N THR A 48 27.60 -10.68 11.54
CA THR A 48 26.57 -10.91 12.56
C THR A 48 25.40 -11.82 12.13
N LEU A 49 25.61 -13.14 12.18
CA LEU A 49 24.95 -14.02 13.16
C LEU A 49 25.65 -15.39 13.20
N ARG A 50 26.80 -15.43 13.90
CA ARG A 50 27.37 -16.67 14.40
C ARG A 50 26.53 -17.17 15.58
N ASN A 51 26.27 -18.48 15.59
CA ASN A 51 25.73 -19.34 16.67
C ASN A 51 24.21 -19.42 16.89
N ARG A 52 23.59 -20.52 16.42
CA ARG A 52 22.99 -21.54 17.32
C ARG A 52 22.71 -22.89 16.64
N SER A 53 23.51 -23.89 17.02
CA SER A 53 23.17 -25.29 17.35
C SER A 53 22.32 -26.17 16.39
N GLY A 54 22.96 -27.22 15.83
CA GLY A 54 22.43 -28.59 15.94
C GLY A 54 22.18 -29.42 14.67
N LYS A 55 23.12 -30.33 14.38
CA LYS A 55 22.92 -31.76 14.00
C LYS A 55 22.89 -32.17 12.51
N ASP A 56 24.01 -32.77 12.10
CA ASP A 56 24.24 -33.90 11.18
C ASP A 56 23.39 -34.09 9.91
N ARG A 57 24.04 -34.00 8.72
CA ARG A 57 24.17 -35.12 7.75
C ARG A 57 25.01 -34.74 6.51
N VAL A 58 26.19 -35.36 6.43
CA VAL A 58 26.83 -36.02 5.26
C VAL A 58 26.54 -35.47 3.83
N GLY A 59 27.57 -34.84 3.26
CA GLY A 59 28.15 -35.22 1.96
C GLY A 59 27.60 -34.62 0.66
N LYS A 60 28.26 -33.54 0.17
CA LYS A 60 28.67 -33.27 -1.23
C LYS A 60 29.31 -31.87 -1.28
N SER A 61 30.63 -31.80 -1.34
CA SER A 61 31.43 -31.63 -2.57
C SER A 61 31.23 -30.25 -3.20
N ASP A 62 32.17 -29.36 -2.88
CA ASP A 62 32.75 -28.30 -3.69
C ASP A 62 31.90 -27.81 -4.88
N ASN A 63 31.12 -26.75 -4.64
CA ASN A 63 31.09 -25.59 -5.51
C ASN A 63 30.28 -24.50 -4.82
N GLU A 64 30.97 -23.47 -4.34
CA GLU A 64 30.37 -22.16 -4.06
C GLU A 64 30.10 -21.49 -5.43
N GLU A 65 29.32 -22.18 -6.28
CA GLU A 65 28.86 -21.66 -7.56
C GLU A 65 27.86 -20.58 -7.19
N ALA A 66 28.35 -19.35 -7.12
CA ALA A 66 27.55 -18.16 -7.33
C ALA A 66 26.48 -18.52 -8.35
N THR A 67 25.22 -18.58 -7.92
CA THR A 67 24.09 -18.97 -8.77
C THR A 67 24.08 -17.99 -9.93
N ARG A 68 24.79 -18.33 -11.01
CA ARG A 68 24.76 -17.62 -12.26
C ARG A 68 23.35 -17.88 -12.71
N HIS A 69 22.44 -16.91 -12.53
CA HIS A 69 21.05 -17.12 -12.88
C HIS A 69 21.02 -17.61 -14.33
N THR A 70 20.78 -18.91 -14.51
CA THR A 70 21.07 -19.58 -15.78
C THR A 70 20.00 -19.27 -16.82
N SER A 71 18.86 -18.77 -16.31
CA SER A 71 17.71 -18.29 -17.05
C SER A 71 17.20 -17.00 -16.40
N ILE A 72 16.47 -16.20 -17.18
CA ILE A 72 15.71 -15.07 -16.65
C ILE A 72 14.66 -15.50 -15.62
N ASP A 73 14.13 -16.72 -15.74
CA ASP A 73 13.17 -17.29 -14.79
C ASP A 73 13.81 -17.50 -13.41
N ASP A 74 15.05 -17.98 -13.38
CA ASP A 74 15.84 -18.17 -12.14
C ASP A 74 16.07 -16.84 -11.40
N ALA A 75 16.24 -15.75 -12.16
CA ALA A 75 16.33 -14.41 -11.59
C ALA A 75 14.99 -13.94 -10.99
N PHE A 76 13.86 -14.23 -11.65
CA PHE A 76 12.54 -13.91 -11.11
C PHE A 76 12.22 -14.76 -9.88
N ASP A 77 12.55 -16.05 -9.88
CA ASP A 77 12.38 -16.94 -8.73
C ASP A 77 13.17 -16.44 -7.52
N THR A 78 14.42 -15.99 -7.73
CA THR A 78 15.25 -15.39 -6.68
C THR A 78 14.62 -14.11 -6.10
N VAL A 79 14.08 -13.22 -6.96
CA VAL A 79 13.38 -12.02 -6.49
C VAL A 79 12.11 -12.38 -5.73
N LEU A 80 11.34 -13.36 -6.22
CA LEU A 80 10.13 -13.85 -5.57
C LEU A 80 10.43 -14.44 -4.18
N GLU A 81 11.51 -15.22 -4.06
CA GLU A 81 11.96 -15.76 -2.79
C GLU A 81 12.33 -14.64 -1.81
N PHE A 82 13.07 -13.63 -2.28
CA PHE A 82 13.43 -12.48 -1.44
C PHE A 82 12.19 -11.69 -1.00
N MET A 83 11.23 -11.47 -1.90
CA MET A 83 9.95 -10.82 -1.57
C MET A 83 9.15 -11.63 -0.55
N ALA A 84 9.11 -12.96 -0.68
CA ALA A 84 8.44 -13.84 0.28
C ALA A 84 9.13 -13.81 1.64
N HIS A 85 10.47 -13.87 1.66
CA HIS A 85 11.26 -13.80 2.87
C HIS A 85 11.07 -12.47 3.60
N THR A 86 11.21 -11.34 2.90
CA THR A 86 11.01 -10.00 3.49
C THR A 86 9.60 -9.81 4.02
N THR A 87 8.57 -10.27 3.30
CA THR A 87 7.17 -10.23 3.77
C THR A 87 6.97 -11.05 5.05
N LYS A 88 7.60 -12.23 5.14
CA LYS A 88 7.56 -13.09 6.34
C LYS A 88 8.25 -12.42 7.53
N GLN A 89 9.41 -11.81 7.32
CA GLN A 89 10.13 -11.11 8.39
C GLN A 89 9.35 -9.90 8.90
N CYS A 90 8.74 -9.13 7.98
CA CYS A 90 7.88 -8.01 8.33
C CYS A 90 6.70 -8.44 9.22
N LYS A 91 6.05 -9.56 8.86
CA LYS A 91 4.98 -10.14 9.67
C LYS A 91 5.45 -10.57 11.05
N ASN A 92 6.66 -11.14 11.16
CA ASN A 92 7.22 -11.56 12.45
C ASN A 92 7.52 -10.36 13.35
N LEU A 93 8.15 -9.32 12.79
CA LEU A 93 8.43 -8.07 13.49
C LEU A 93 7.15 -7.49 14.12
N TYR A 94 6.11 -7.26 13.31
CA TYR A 94 4.86 -6.67 13.78
C TYR A 94 3.97 -7.63 14.58
N ARG A 95 4.29 -8.93 14.64
CA ARG A 95 3.70 -9.84 15.62
C ARG A 95 4.32 -9.70 17.00
N SER A 96 5.61 -9.36 17.07
CA SER A 96 6.35 -9.21 18.33
C SER A 96 6.25 -7.82 18.94
N VAL A 97 5.94 -6.79 18.15
CA VAL A 97 5.83 -5.40 18.62
C VAL A 97 4.42 -5.15 19.19
N PRO A 98 4.28 -4.67 20.44
CA PRO A 98 3.00 -4.26 21.01
C PRO A 98 2.37 -3.10 20.23
N ALA A 99 1.05 -3.08 20.07
CA ALA A 99 0.34 -2.05 19.31
C ALA A 99 0.57 -0.60 19.80
N CYS A 100 1.00 -0.41 21.05
CA CYS A 100 1.32 0.89 21.63
C CYS A 100 2.65 1.50 21.14
N GLU A 101 3.52 0.70 20.51
CA GLU A 101 4.82 1.17 19.97
C GLU A 101 4.78 1.42 18.46
N CYS A 102 3.71 0.99 17.79
CA CYS A 102 3.54 1.17 16.35
C CYS A 102 3.16 2.62 16.02
N ASN A 103 3.98 3.27 15.21
CA ASN A 103 3.68 4.59 14.70
C ASN A 103 2.51 4.52 13.68
N PRO A 104 1.86 5.65 13.32
CA PRO A 104 0.68 5.62 12.44
C PRO A 104 0.96 5.09 11.03
N THR A 105 2.20 5.19 10.54
CA THR A 105 2.59 4.64 9.22
C THR A 105 2.75 3.13 9.28
N GLU A 106 3.29 2.60 10.37
CA GLU A 106 3.41 1.16 10.62
C GLU A 106 2.04 0.53 10.83
N MET A 107 1.15 1.21 11.55
CA MET A 107 -0.23 0.77 11.72
C MET A 107 -0.94 0.65 10.36
N ASN A 108 -0.76 1.64 9.48
CA ASN A 108 -1.29 1.59 8.12
C ASN A 108 -0.72 0.42 7.30
N HIS A 109 0.58 0.18 7.42
CA HIS A 109 1.26 -0.95 6.79
C HIS A 109 0.66 -2.29 7.27
N VAL A 110 0.61 -2.53 8.57
CA VAL A 110 0.09 -3.77 9.16
C VAL A 110 -1.35 -4.01 8.70
N CYS A 111 -2.21 -2.99 8.74
CA CYS A 111 -3.58 -3.13 8.29
C CYS A 111 -3.71 -3.45 6.78
N ARG A 112 -2.79 -2.97 5.94
CA ARG A 112 -2.84 -3.22 4.49
C ARG A 112 -2.30 -4.59 4.09
N TYR A 113 -1.23 -5.03 4.74
CA TYR A 113 -0.46 -6.20 4.29
C TYR A 113 -0.54 -7.41 5.22
N HIS A 114 -0.94 -7.22 6.48
CA HIS A 114 -0.96 -8.27 7.50
C HIS A 114 -2.30 -8.42 8.23
N SER A 115 -3.26 -7.53 7.98
CA SER A 115 -4.60 -7.69 8.54
C SER A 115 -5.13 -9.07 8.15
N PRO A 116 -5.67 -9.85 9.11
CA PRO A 116 -6.21 -11.16 8.82
C PRO A 116 -7.40 -10.99 7.89
N HIS A 117 -7.12 -11.09 6.60
CA HIS A 117 -8.11 -11.19 5.56
C HIS A 117 -8.80 -12.54 5.82
N VAL A 118 -9.97 -12.52 6.44
CA VAL A 118 -10.94 -13.58 6.20
C VAL A 118 -11.14 -13.55 4.68
N SER A 119 -10.69 -14.61 4.02
CA SER A 119 -10.75 -14.77 2.58
C SER A 119 -12.21 -14.74 2.12
N SER A 120 -12.73 -13.55 1.84
CA SER A 120 -13.97 -13.39 1.08
C SER A 120 -13.56 -12.93 -0.30
N HIS A 121 -13.48 -13.90 -1.23
CA HIS A 121 -13.55 -13.63 -2.65
C HIS A 121 -14.86 -12.90 -2.94
N GLY A 122 -14.78 -11.59 -3.11
CA GLY A 122 -15.94 -10.75 -3.39
C GLY A 122 -15.55 -9.29 -3.27
N ALA A 123 -15.51 -8.61 -4.41
CA ALA A 123 -15.15 -7.20 -4.59
C ALA A 123 -15.55 -6.31 -3.39
N ALA A 124 -14.60 -6.03 -2.50
CA ALA A 124 -14.76 -5.07 -1.43
C ALA A 124 -13.77 -3.92 -1.67
N LYS A 125 -14.33 -2.74 -1.90
CA LYS A 125 -13.64 -1.45 -2.08
C LYS A 125 -12.51 -1.30 -1.03
N PRO A 126 -11.39 -0.64 -1.38
CA PRO A 126 -10.29 -0.46 -0.44
C PRO A 126 -10.82 0.31 0.78
N ARG A 127 -10.90 -0.37 1.93
CA ARG A 127 -11.10 0.31 3.20
C ARG A 127 -9.81 1.08 3.45
N VAL A 128 -9.85 2.38 3.15
CA VAL A 128 -8.85 3.32 3.63
C VAL A 128 -8.81 3.14 5.14
N CYS A 129 -7.70 2.65 5.67
CA CYS A 129 -7.39 2.75 7.10
C CYS A 129 -7.51 4.23 7.46
N ARG A 130 -8.64 4.59 8.05
CA ARG A 130 -8.84 5.92 8.59
C ARG A 130 -7.78 6.08 9.67
N LYS A 131 -6.95 7.11 9.50
CA LYS A 131 -5.88 7.49 10.44
C LYS A 131 -6.42 7.42 11.88
N PRO A 132 -5.63 6.98 12.88
CA PRO A 132 -5.93 7.35 14.26
C PRO A 132 -5.73 8.86 14.34
N ILE A 133 -6.82 9.61 14.21
CA ILE A 133 -6.85 10.99 14.69
C ILE A 133 -6.54 10.90 16.17
N GLN A 134 -5.45 11.53 16.60
CA GLN A 134 -5.19 11.78 18.02
C GLN A 134 -6.46 12.43 18.57
N ARG A 135 -7.22 11.67 19.35
CA ARG A 135 -8.47 12.14 19.94
C ARG A 135 -8.09 13.08 21.08
N THR A 136 -8.05 14.37 20.80
CA THR A 136 -8.41 15.35 21.81
C THR A 136 -9.84 14.99 22.24
N SER A 137 -10.13 14.98 23.55
CA SER A 137 -11.47 14.75 24.07
C SER A 137 -12.36 15.98 23.82
N GLU A 138 -12.53 16.31 22.55
CA GLU A 138 -13.30 17.47 22.09
C GLU A 138 -14.61 16.98 21.49
N ASP A 139 -15.70 17.63 21.91
CA ASP A 139 -17.04 17.35 21.40
C ASP A 139 -17.16 17.84 19.95
N PHE A 140 -17.96 17.14 19.14
CA PHE A 140 -18.18 17.48 17.74
C PHE A 140 -19.60 18.04 17.55
N TYR A 141 -19.70 19.22 16.94
CA TYR A 141 -20.96 19.82 16.54
C TYR A 141 -21.20 19.61 15.04
N ILE A 142 -22.41 19.18 14.66
CA ILE A 142 -22.79 18.91 13.26
C ILE A 142 -24.16 19.54 13.00
N GLU A 143 -24.23 20.42 11.98
CA GLU A 143 -25.50 20.99 11.51
C GLU A 143 -26.11 20.14 10.41
N LEU A 144 -27.39 19.82 10.55
CA LEU A 144 -28.13 18.96 9.64
C LEU A 144 -29.49 19.58 9.31
N ALA A 145 -30.07 19.17 8.19
CA ALA A 145 -31.47 19.47 7.90
C ALA A 145 -32.39 18.73 8.89
N PRO A 146 -33.64 19.16 9.09
CA PRO A 146 -34.60 18.41 9.91
C PRO A 146 -34.84 17.02 9.32
N GLY A 147 -34.80 15.98 10.16
CA GLY A 147 -34.90 14.60 9.69
C GLY A 147 -34.60 13.55 10.77
N THR A 148 -34.65 12.28 10.37
CA THR A 148 -34.26 11.15 11.22
C THR A 148 -32.90 10.64 10.77
N TYR A 149 -31.95 10.58 11.71
CA TYR A 149 -30.56 10.23 11.44
C TYR A 149 -30.12 9.03 12.28
N ALA A 150 -29.29 8.17 11.70
CA ALA A 150 -28.59 7.10 12.42
C ALA A 150 -27.13 7.52 12.59
N ILE A 151 -26.71 7.70 13.84
CA ILE A 151 -25.39 8.21 14.22
C ILE A 151 -24.61 7.05 14.84
N THR A 152 -23.48 6.70 14.22
CA THR A 152 -22.63 5.59 14.65
C THR A 152 -21.27 6.09 15.12
N ALA A 153 -20.91 5.81 16.38
CA ALA A 153 -19.60 6.07 16.95
C ALA A 153 -18.84 4.76 17.25
N GLY A 154 -17.51 4.79 17.21
CA GLY A 154 -16.67 3.64 17.56
C GLY A 154 -15.18 3.96 17.51
N ALA A 155 -14.39 3.27 18.34
CA ALA A 155 -12.93 3.24 18.29
C ALA A 155 -12.45 2.10 17.38
N CYS A 156 -11.15 2.10 17.07
CA CYS A 156 -10.53 1.01 16.31
C CYS A 156 -10.70 -0.35 17.02
N ASP A 157 -10.71 -0.33 18.37
CA ASP A 157 -10.64 -1.53 19.21
C ASP A 157 -11.90 -1.77 20.07
N SER A 158 -12.96 -0.99 19.86
CA SER A 158 -14.22 -1.08 20.63
C SER A 158 -15.42 -1.38 19.74
N GLU A 159 -16.48 -1.91 20.36
CA GLU A 159 -17.76 -2.13 19.68
C GLU A 159 -18.37 -0.80 19.19
N ARG A 160 -19.03 -0.83 18.03
CA ARG A 160 -19.65 0.37 17.46
C ARG A 160 -21.01 0.60 18.12
N GLN A 161 -21.23 1.80 18.63
CA GLN A 161 -22.52 2.20 19.17
C GLN A 161 -23.27 3.04 18.13
N THR A 162 -24.52 2.65 17.83
CA THR A 162 -25.39 3.38 16.88
C THR A 162 -26.63 3.87 17.61
N GLN A 163 -26.96 5.15 17.44
CA GLN A 163 -28.17 5.77 17.97
C GLN A 163 -28.98 6.39 16.83
N VAL A 164 -30.29 6.16 16.84
CA VAL A 164 -31.22 6.75 15.87
C VAL A 164 -31.95 7.90 16.54
N VAL A 165 -31.83 9.09 15.96
CA VAL A 165 -32.34 10.34 16.55
C VAL A 165 -33.16 11.09 15.52
N LYS A 166 -34.28 11.66 15.94
CA LYS A 166 -35.09 12.57 15.14
C LYS A 166 -34.76 14.01 15.55
N ILE A 167 -34.40 14.86 14.59
CA ILE A 167 -34.04 16.26 14.81
C ILE A 167 -35.06 17.13 14.08
N ASN A 168 -35.76 17.99 14.83
CA ASN A 168 -36.69 18.96 14.29
C ASN A 168 -35.97 20.30 13.97
N ALA A 169 -36.65 21.20 13.25
CA ALA A 169 -36.04 22.49 12.87
C ALA A 169 -35.74 23.36 14.11
N GLY A 170 -34.48 23.80 14.24
CA GLY A 170 -34.02 24.60 15.37
C GLY A 170 -33.76 23.80 16.66
N GLU A 171 -33.85 22.47 16.60
CA GLU A 171 -33.54 21.58 17.71
C GLU A 171 -32.08 21.13 17.67
N SER A 172 -31.44 21.10 18.84
CA SER A 172 -30.09 20.55 19.02
C SER A 172 -30.15 19.37 19.98
N VAL A 173 -29.48 18.27 19.63
CA VAL A 173 -29.43 17.05 20.44
C VAL A 173 -27.98 16.75 20.81
N ASP A 174 -27.70 16.67 22.10
CA ASP A 174 -26.40 16.25 22.62
C ASP A 174 -26.34 14.72 22.75
N LEU A 175 -25.28 14.11 22.24
CA LEU A 175 -25.14 12.66 22.18
C LEU A 175 -23.77 12.23 22.72
N SER A 176 -23.80 11.51 23.84
CA SER A 176 -22.64 10.85 24.40
C SER A 176 -22.54 9.40 23.93
N PHE A 177 -21.37 8.99 23.46
CA PHE A 177 -21.05 7.61 23.13
C PHE A 177 -19.95 7.11 24.05
N THR A 178 -20.17 5.96 24.69
CA THR A 178 -19.10 5.29 25.45
C THR A 178 -18.32 4.44 24.46
N VAL A 179 -17.12 4.90 24.12
CA VAL A 179 -16.27 4.33 23.07
C VAL A 179 -15.03 3.69 23.68
#